data_AF-A0A6S7IBA0-F1
#
_entry.id   AF-A0A6S7IBA0-F1
#
_cell.length_a   1.000
_cell.length_b   1.000
_cell.length_c   1.000
_cell.angle_alpha   90.00
_cell.angle_beta   90.00
_cell.angle_gamma   90.00
#
_symmetry.space_group_name_H-M   'P 1'
#
loop_
_entity.id
_entity.type
_entity.pdbx_description
1 polymer ?
#
loop_
_entity_poly.entity_id
_entity_poly.type
_entity_poly.pdbx_seq_one_letter_code
_entity_poly.pdbx_strand_id
1 'polypeptide(L)'
;MPTLTAALVKSVALLLSTFTLYASFNSIYHLSKLQLCDPSNNMSSTVFTSDTLPTDERLMATIGNGFLATSVFSDSVFVSGVYNGRRREPSHRARVPSTAAIRMSLVDKDVTTSTMYSLDVQKGVFTHRVEGSGFIVEELIYTHRKLPNLLVVEIRVQNSQDKPLKVGLSKTHGNKSEDLDFTEVPKSELPPGSSDLEAKYGFISTTEEANSERVGVAVVWSKVPELLVIQPKTNQTFYFVTAIVSTLNTVGNLESAFSCHKEALMLAKAGGLLAAHTEAWAELWQQSGIEIEGDFKLAQAVHGSLYYTLR
;
A
#
# COMPACT_ATOMS: atom_id res chain seq x y z
N MET A 1 56.75 50.97 -21.02
CA MET A 1 56.98 50.32 -19.71
C MET A 1 55.65 50.28 -18.96
N PRO A 2 55.29 49.17 -18.30
CA PRO A 2 54.26 48.27 -18.83
C PRO A 2 52.93 48.26 -18.05
N THR A 3 51.85 48.30 -18.84
CA THR A 3 50.64 47.44 -18.85
C THR A 3 50.16 46.76 -17.56
N LEU A 4 49.05 47.28 -17.04
CA LEU A 4 48.12 46.62 -16.13
C LEU A 4 47.19 45.65 -16.89
N THR A 5 47.75 44.62 -17.51
CA THR A 5 46.99 43.55 -18.20
C THR A 5 47.69 42.21 -18.00
N ALA A 6 47.47 41.56 -16.86
CA ALA A 6 47.92 40.17 -16.66
C ALA A 6 47.15 39.39 -15.58
N ALA A 7 46.36 40.06 -14.72
CA ALA A 7 45.72 39.38 -13.58
C ALA A 7 44.27 38.93 -13.82
N LEU A 8 43.57 39.44 -14.85
CA LEU A 8 42.17 39.06 -15.12
C LEU A 8 42.00 37.95 -16.19
N VAL A 9 43.07 37.58 -16.90
CA VAL A 9 43.02 36.57 -17.97
C VAL A 9 43.34 35.15 -17.45
N LYS A 10 43.92 35.00 -16.25
CA LYS A 10 44.27 33.68 -15.69
C LYS A 10 43.15 33.02 -14.87
N SER A 11 42.15 33.76 -14.41
CA SER A 11 41.04 33.18 -13.63
C SER A 11 39.83 32.76 -14.47
N VAL A 12 39.74 33.19 -15.74
CA VAL A 12 38.68 32.75 -16.67
C VAL A 12 39.12 31.53 -17.50
N ALA A 13 40.43 31.36 -17.73
CA ALA A 13 40.96 30.22 -18.48
C ALA A 13 40.91 28.88 -17.70
N LEU A 14 40.88 28.91 -16.35
CA LEU A 14 40.81 27.69 -15.53
C LEU A 14 39.37 27.19 -15.30
N LEU A 15 38.36 28.01 -15.60
CA LEU A 15 36.94 27.66 -15.54
C LEU A 15 36.40 27.13 -16.88
N LEU A 16 37.11 27.39 -17.99
CA LEU A 16 36.74 26.91 -19.33
C LEU A 16 37.44 25.60 -19.73
N SER A 17 38.55 25.22 -19.10
CA SER A 17 39.24 23.94 -19.34
C SER A 17 38.70 22.77 -18.50
N THR A 18 37.97 23.05 -17.41
CA THR A 18 37.27 22.02 -16.62
C THR A 18 35.88 21.72 -17.16
N PHE A 19 35.28 22.64 -17.93
CA PHE A 19 34.01 22.44 -18.62
C PHE A 19 34.14 21.74 -19.99
N THR A 20 35.32 21.74 -20.60
CA THR A 20 35.57 21.07 -21.90
C THR A 20 36.18 19.67 -21.80
N LEU A 21 36.55 19.20 -20.60
CA LEU A 21 36.94 17.80 -20.35
C LEU A 21 35.82 16.94 -19.75
N TYR A 22 34.71 17.56 -19.31
CA TYR A 22 33.49 16.84 -18.91
C TYR A 22 32.53 16.57 -20.08
N ALA A 23 32.78 17.18 -21.25
CA ALA A 23 31.93 17.09 -22.43
C ALA A 23 32.49 16.21 -23.56
N SER A 24 33.51 15.37 -23.29
CA SER A 24 34.21 14.62 -24.35
C SER A 24 34.47 13.13 -24.04
N PHE A 25 33.74 12.52 -23.11
CA PHE A 25 33.91 11.09 -22.78
C PHE A 25 32.65 10.22 -22.76
N ASN A 26 31.47 10.72 -23.17
CA ASN A 26 30.27 9.88 -23.32
C ASN A 26 29.59 10.04 -24.69
N SER A 27 30.39 10.28 -25.74
CA SER A 27 30.01 9.95 -27.10
C SER A 27 30.88 8.77 -27.53
N ILE A 28 30.30 7.58 -27.47
CA ILE A 28 30.56 6.32 -28.21
C ILE A 28 29.86 5.26 -27.37
N TYR A 29 28.55 5.15 -27.56
CA TYR A 29 27.75 3.91 -27.65
C TYR A 29 26.33 4.39 -27.99
N HIS A 30 26.17 4.87 -29.23
CA HIS A 30 24.84 4.91 -29.85
C HIS A 30 24.48 3.46 -30.18
N LEU A 31 24.20 2.64 -29.16
CA LEU A 31 23.55 1.36 -29.34
C LEU A 31 22.14 1.70 -29.80
N SER A 32 21.88 1.47 -31.08
CA SER A 32 20.53 1.35 -31.61
C SER A 32 19.72 0.54 -30.60
N LYS A 33 18.67 1.13 -30.02
CA LYS A 33 17.66 0.40 -29.25
C LYS A 33 17.17 -0.74 -30.14
N LEU A 34 17.74 -1.92 -29.94
CA LEU A 34 17.27 -3.14 -30.59
C LEU A 34 16.01 -3.46 -29.82
N GLN A 35 14.90 -3.01 -30.38
CA GLN A 35 13.56 -3.24 -29.86
C GLN A 35 13.28 -4.73 -29.98
N LEU A 36 13.73 -5.49 -28.99
CA LEU A 36 13.33 -6.88 -28.76
C LEU A 36 12.16 -6.87 -27.78
N CYS A 37 11.08 -6.20 -28.16
CA CYS A 37 9.78 -6.51 -27.59
C CYS A 37 9.30 -7.77 -28.31
N ASP A 38 9.18 -8.88 -27.59
CA ASP A 38 8.28 -9.95 -28.01
C ASP A 38 6.87 -9.34 -28.14
N PRO A 39 6.31 -9.22 -29.36
CA PRO A 39 5.05 -8.52 -29.58
C PRO A 39 3.82 -9.32 -29.11
N SER A 40 4.02 -10.50 -28.50
CA SER A 40 2.94 -11.48 -28.30
C SER A 40 2.49 -11.67 -26.85
N ASN A 41 3.05 -10.95 -25.87
CA ASN A 41 2.53 -10.99 -24.50
C ASN A 41 2.66 -9.63 -23.81
N ASN A 42 1.56 -8.88 -23.77
CA ASN A 42 1.43 -7.59 -23.07
C ASN A 42 1.39 -7.79 -21.54
N MET A 43 2.29 -8.60 -21.01
CA MET A 43 2.44 -8.85 -19.57
C MET A 43 3.48 -7.88 -19.02
N SER A 44 3.10 -7.10 -18.01
CA SER A 44 4.05 -6.28 -17.27
C SER A 44 4.89 -7.17 -16.37
N SER A 45 6.22 -7.01 -16.38
CA SER A 45 7.12 -7.75 -15.47
C SER A 45 6.89 -7.40 -14.00
N THR A 46 6.18 -6.31 -13.72
CA THR A 46 5.86 -5.84 -12.37
C THR A 46 4.52 -6.36 -11.83
N VAL A 47 3.77 -7.15 -12.62
CA VAL A 47 2.45 -7.66 -12.21
C VAL A 47 2.51 -9.17 -12.13
N PHE A 48 2.24 -9.69 -10.93
CA PHE A 48 2.20 -11.13 -10.65
C PHE A 48 0.75 -11.56 -10.56
N THR A 49 0.31 -12.51 -11.38
CA THR A 49 -1.09 -12.93 -11.48
C THR A 49 -1.28 -14.41 -11.16
N SER A 50 -2.45 -14.75 -10.62
CA SER A 50 -2.89 -16.13 -10.38
C SER A 50 -4.42 -16.19 -10.36
N ASP A 51 -5.02 -17.28 -10.82
CA ASP A 51 -6.46 -17.52 -10.71
C ASP A 51 -6.88 -18.02 -9.31
N THR A 52 -5.89 -18.42 -8.50
CA THR A 52 -6.07 -19.01 -7.18
C THR A 52 -5.13 -18.39 -6.16
N LEU A 53 -5.59 -18.33 -4.91
CA LEU A 53 -4.73 -17.96 -3.77
C LEU A 53 -3.85 -19.16 -3.36
N PRO A 54 -2.64 -18.92 -2.83
CA PRO A 54 -1.80 -19.99 -2.33
C PRO A 54 -2.48 -20.72 -1.15
N THR A 55 -2.31 -22.04 -1.09
CA THR A 55 -2.77 -22.87 0.03
C THR A 55 -1.92 -22.68 1.27
N ASP A 56 -0.62 -22.37 1.10
CA ASP A 56 0.30 -22.01 2.17
C ASP A 56 0.23 -20.50 2.43
N GLU A 57 -0.28 -20.12 3.60
CA GLU A 57 -0.44 -18.71 4.00
C GLU A 57 0.89 -17.93 4.01
N ARG A 58 2.03 -18.62 4.14
CA ARG A 58 3.36 -17.98 4.11
C ARG A 58 3.73 -17.45 2.72
N LEU A 59 3.07 -17.95 1.68
CA LEU A 59 3.24 -17.52 0.29
C LEU A 59 2.22 -16.45 -0.11
N MET A 60 1.33 -16.05 0.80
CA MET A 60 0.37 -14.99 0.54
C MET A 60 1.10 -13.68 0.23
N ALA A 61 0.56 -12.93 -0.74
CA ALA A 61 1.07 -11.60 -1.03
C ALA A 61 1.05 -10.73 0.23
N THR A 62 2.09 -9.92 0.41
CA THR A 62 2.21 -9.01 1.54
C THR A 62 2.34 -7.59 1.02
N ILE A 63 1.58 -6.68 1.63
CA ILE A 63 1.60 -5.25 1.33
C ILE A 63 2.26 -4.49 2.49
N GLY A 64 3.07 -3.50 2.16
CA GLY A 64 3.86 -2.74 3.13
C GLY A 64 4.24 -1.36 2.63
N ASN A 65 4.42 -0.42 3.55
CA ASN A 65 4.89 0.94 3.25
C ASN A 65 5.97 1.43 4.23
N GLY A 66 6.62 0.50 4.95
CA GLY A 66 7.69 0.77 5.92
C GLY A 66 7.16 1.13 7.30
N PHE A 67 5.93 1.63 7.39
CA PHE A 67 5.24 1.91 8.64
C PHE A 67 4.22 0.83 8.99
N LEU A 68 3.33 0.48 8.06
CA LEU A 68 2.36 -0.62 8.16
C LEU A 68 2.73 -1.74 7.21
N ALA A 69 2.52 -2.98 7.65
CA ALA A 69 2.60 -4.14 6.79
C ALA A 69 1.60 -5.23 7.21
N THR A 70 1.09 -5.97 6.23
CA THR A 70 0.21 -7.13 6.45
C THR A 70 0.30 -8.10 5.28
N SER A 71 0.10 -9.39 5.55
CA SER A 71 -0.24 -10.35 4.49
C SER A 71 -1.69 -10.12 4.09
N VAL A 72 -1.97 -10.13 2.79
CA VAL A 72 -3.33 -9.91 2.29
C VAL A 72 -4.28 -10.95 2.90
N PHE A 73 -5.46 -10.49 3.34
CA PHE A 73 -6.46 -11.28 4.07
C PHE A 73 -6.03 -11.87 5.41
N SER A 74 -4.83 -11.56 5.92
CA SER A 74 -4.42 -11.93 7.26
C SER A 74 -5.16 -11.11 8.31
N ASP A 75 -5.46 -11.75 9.42
CA ASP A 75 -6.04 -11.14 10.60
C ASP A 75 -5.07 -10.23 11.39
N SER A 76 -3.84 -10.04 10.89
CA SER A 76 -2.75 -9.38 11.59
C SER A 76 -2.16 -8.24 10.77
N VAL A 77 -2.02 -7.07 11.40
CA VAL A 77 -1.28 -5.91 10.88
C VAL A 77 -0.13 -5.62 11.83
N PHE A 78 1.03 -5.28 11.28
CA PHE A 78 2.20 -4.90 12.05
C PHE A 78 2.53 -3.43 11.82
N VAL A 79 2.90 -2.76 12.91
CA VAL A 79 3.24 -1.34 12.95
C VAL A 79 4.73 -1.19 13.28
N SER A 80 5.43 -0.33 12.56
CA SER A 80 6.85 -0.09 12.78
C SER A 80 7.11 0.44 14.20
N GLY A 81 8.12 -0.13 14.85
CA GLY A 81 8.50 0.22 16.23
C GLY A 81 7.59 -0.35 17.33
N VAL A 82 6.50 -1.04 17.00
CA VAL A 82 5.61 -1.63 18.01
C VAL A 82 5.96 -3.10 18.26
N TYR A 83 6.60 -3.35 19.39
CA TYR A 83 7.07 -4.67 19.81
C TYR A 83 6.49 -5.05 21.18
N ASN A 84 6.30 -6.35 21.40
CA ASN A 84 5.81 -6.93 22.64
C ASN A 84 6.71 -8.09 23.08
N GLY A 85 6.84 -8.28 24.38
CA GLY A 85 7.53 -9.42 24.97
C GLY A 85 8.87 -9.07 25.61
N ARG A 86 9.25 -9.87 26.62
CA ARG A 86 10.52 -9.77 27.34
C ARG A 86 10.92 -11.12 27.94
N ARG A 87 12.23 -11.40 27.96
CA ARG A 87 12.85 -12.59 28.58
C ARG A 87 12.25 -13.92 28.10
N ARG A 88 11.30 -14.49 28.86
CA ARG A 88 10.72 -15.83 28.62
C ARG A 88 9.75 -15.86 27.44
N GLU A 89 9.20 -14.70 27.11
CA GLU A 89 8.51 -14.44 25.85
C GLU A 89 9.43 -13.51 25.05
N PRO A 90 10.18 -14.03 24.05
CA PRO A 90 11.08 -13.20 23.26
C PRO A 90 10.35 -12.02 22.61
N SER A 91 11.05 -10.89 22.47
CA SER A 91 10.51 -9.73 21.76
C SER A 91 10.10 -10.11 20.34
N HIS A 92 8.93 -9.66 19.94
CA HIS A 92 8.37 -9.83 18.61
C HIS A 92 7.49 -8.63 18.25
N ARG A 93 7.18 -8.46 16.96
CA ARG A 93 6.28 -7.38 16.52
C ARG A 93 4.89 -7.63 17.10
N ALA A 94 4.33 -6.62 17.76
CA ALA A 94 2.99 -6.73 18.34
C ALA A 94 1.93 -6.89 17.24
N ARG A 95 1.07 -7.89 17.37
CA ARG A 95 -0.05 -8.13 16.46
C ARG A 95 -1.17 -7.11 16.69
N VAL A 96 -1.43 -6.24 15.72
CA VAL A 96 -2.66 -5.44 15.67
C VAL A 96 -3.72 -6.24 14.90
N PRO A 97 -4.93 -6.49 15.45
CA PRO A 97 -5.98 -7.19 14.70
C PRO A 97 -6.38 -6.40 13.45
N SER A 98 -6.36 -7.07 12.29
CA SER A 98 -6.62 -6.49 10.98
C SER A 98 -8.09 -6.15 10.80
N THR A 99 -8.33 -4.95 10.28
CA THR A 99 -9.63 -4.42 9.84
C THR A 99 -9.76 -4.43 8.32
N ALA A 100 -8.68 -4.76 7.61
CA ALA A 100 -8.61 -4.82 6.15
C ALA A 100 -8.62 -6.26 5.61
N ALA A 101 -8.74 -7.26 6.49
CA ALA A 101 -8.99 -8.65 6.13
C ALA A 101 -10.45 -8.84 5.66
N ILE A 102 -10.82 -8.09 4.64
CA ILE A 102 -12.11 -8.12 3.99
C ILE A 102 -11.95 -9.05 2.79
N ARG A 103 -12.90 -9.97 2.61
CA ARG A 103 -12.97 -10.82 1.41
C ARG A 103 -14.32 -10.61 0.76
N MET A 104 -14.29 -10.13 -0.47
CA MET A 104 -15.48 -10.07 -1.31
C MET A 104 -15.86 -11.44 -1.90
N SER A 105 -17.16 -11.64 -2.08
CA SER A 105 -17.73 -12.79 -2.80
C SER A 105 -19.01 -12.38 -3.52
N LEU A 106 -19.29 -12.99 -4.66
CA LEU A 106 -20.60 -12.80 -5.30
C LEU A 106 -21.65 -13.62 -4.56
N VAL A 107 -22.81 -12.99 -4.30
CA VAL A 107 -23.94 -13.68 -3.66
C VAL A 107 -24.63 -14.63 -4.64
N ASP A 108 -24.71 -14.24 -5.91
CA ASP A 108 -25.29 -15.04 -6.99
C ASP A 108 -24.25 -16.06 -7.49
N LYS A 109 -24.31 -17.29 -6.97
CA LYS A 109 -23.35 -18.37 -7.26
C LYS A 109 -23.59 -19.08 -8.58
N ASP A 110 -24.73 -18.83 -9.22
CA ASP A 110 -25.12 -19.47 -10.48
C ASP A 110 -24.53 -18.76 -11.71
N VAL A 111 -23.83 -17.65 -11.48
CA VAL A 111 -23.17 -16.87 -12.54
C VAL A 111 -21.78 -17.41 -12.79
N THR A 112 -21.49 -17.77 -14.04
CA THR A 112 -20.12 -18.08 -14.48
C THR A 112 -19.25 -16.83 -14.41
N THR A 113 -18.15 -16.91 -13.67
CA THR A 113 -17.19 -15.80 -13.54
C THR A 113 -15.76 -16.26 -13.76
N SER A 114 -14.93 -15.32 -14.20
CA SER A 114 -13.47 -15.42 -14.17
C SER A 114 -12.95 -14.70 -12.93
N THR A 115 -12.05 -15.36 -12.19
CA THR A 115 -11.37 -14.78 -11.02
C THR A 115 -9.90 -14.60 -11.33
N MET A 116 -9.34 -13.47 -10.90
CA MET A 116 -7.93 -13.16 -11.01
C MET A 116 -7.45 -12.47 -9.73
N TYR A 117 -6.36 -12.96 -9.17
CA TYR A 117 -5.59 -12.28 -8.13
C TYR A 117 -4.33 -11.71 -8.76
N SER A 118 -3.95 -10.51 -8.35
CA SER A 118 -2.72 -9.90 -8.79
C SER A 118 -2.03 -9.08 -7.71
N LEU A 119 -0.70 -9.08 -7.74
CA LEU A 119 0.12 -8.11 -7.02
C LEU A 119 0.89 -7.29 -8.05
N ASP A 120 0.53 -6.01 -8.17
CA ASP A 120 1.29 -5.03 -8.94
C ASP A 120 2.36 -4.44 -8.01
N VAL A 121 3.60 -4.91 -8.16
CA VAL A 121 4.71 -4.48 -7.30
C VAL A 121 5.23 -3.10 -7.65
N GLN A 122 4.96 -2.61 -8.86
CA GLN A 122 5.29 -1.24 -9.24
C GLN A 122 4.36 -0.24 -8.58
N LYS A 123 3.08 -0.60 -8.45
CA LYS A 123 2.07 0.22 -7.77
C LYS A 123 1.96 -0.06 -6.28
N GLY A 124 2.44 -1.21 -5.80
CA GLY A 124 2.27 -1.64 -4.42
C GLY A 124 0.83 -2.02 -4.05
N VAL A 125 0.07 -2.56 -5.01
CA VAL A 125 -1.36 -2.83 -4.88
C VAL A 125 -1.64 -4.30 -5.12
N PHE A 126 -2.33 -4.94 -4.17
CA PHE A 126 -2.96 -6.23 -4.41
C PHE A 126 -4.36 -6.02 -4.99
N THR A 127 -4.74 -6.80 -6.00
CA THR A 127 -6.08 -6.75 -6.60
C THR A 127 -6.67 -8.14 -6.71
N HIS A 128 -7.87 -8.32 -6.18
CA HIS A 128 -8.76 -9.44 -6.48
C HIS A 128 -9.83 -8.94 -7.46
N ARG A 129 -9.87 -9.52 -8.65
CA ARG A 129 -10.80 -9.16 -9.73
C ARG A 129 -11.71 -10.34 -10.04
N VAL A 130 -13.01 -10.07 -10.06
CA VAL A 130 -14.05 -11.02 -10.48
C VAL A 130 -14.82 -10.41 -11.63
N GLU A 131 -14.86 -11.10 -12.75
CA GLU A 131 -15.49 -10.64 -13.99
C GLU A 131 -16.54 -11.66 -14.44
N GLY A 132 -17.72 -11.16 -14.80
CA GLY A 132 -18.83 -11.97 -15.30
C GLY A 132 -19.58 -11.25 -16.40
N SER A 133 -20.65 -11.86 -16.90
CA SER A 133 -21.43 -11.29 -18.01
C SER A 133 -22.09 -9.97 -17.58
N GLY A 134 -21.54 -8.86 -18.05
CA GLY A 134 -22.04 -7.50 -17.81
C GLY A 134 -21.61 -6.88 -16.47
N PHE A 135 -20.61 -7.42 -15.77
CA PHE A 135 -20.05 -6.75 -14.60
C PHE A 135 -18.58 -7.08 -14.33
N ILE A 136 -17.91 -6.16 -13.63
CA ILE A 136 -16.55 -6.32 -13.11
C ILE A 136 -16.55 -5.83 -11.66
N VAL A 137 -15.97 -6.62 -10.76
CA VAL A 137 -15.73 -6.25 -9.37
C VAL A 137 -14.24 -6.36 -9.08
N GLU A 138 -13.63 -5.29 -8.57
CA GLU A 138 -12.23 -5.27 -8.15
C GLU A 138 -12.13 -4.87 -6.68
N GLU A 139 -11.49 -5.70 -5.87
CA GLU A 139 -11.09 -5.43 -4.50
C GLU A 139 -9.59 -5.13 -4.50
N LEU A 140 -9.23 -3.87 -4.25
CA LEU A 140 -7.86 -3.40 -4.18
C LEU A 140 -7.47 -3.25 -2.71
N ILE A 141 -6.31 -3.78 -2.33
CA ILE A 141 -5.79 -3.72 -0.96
C ILE A 141 -4.36 -3.17 -1.01
N TYR A 142 -4.11 -2.10 -0.27
CA TYR A 142 -2.79 -1.47 -0.22
C TYR A 142 -2.56 -0.69 1.08
N THR A 143 -1.31 -0.61 1.51
CA THR A 143 -0.86 0.33 2.54
C THR A 143 -0.43 1.63 1.84
N HIS A 144 -1.04 2.76 2.20
CA HIS A 144 -0.86 3.99 1.43
C HIS A 144 0.58 4.51 1.56
N ARG A 145 1.29 4.78 0.46
CA ARG A 145 2.72 5.17 0.52
C ARG A 145 2.90 6.62 0.96
N LYS A 146 2.12 7.54 0.39
CA LYS A 146 2.12 8.97 0.78
C LYS A 146 1.58 9.24 2.19
N LEU A 147 0.56 8.48 2.61
CA LEU A 147 -0.10 8.58 3.92
C LEU A 147 0.21 7.30 4.71
N PRO A 148 1.38 7.21 5.36
CA PRO A 148 1.93 5.95 5.86
C PRO A 148 1.04 5.24 6.89
N ASN A 149 0.23 6.00 7.62
CA ASN A 149 -0.69 5.51 8.65
C ASN A 149 -1.93 4.78 8.11
N LEU A 150 -2.09 4.67 6.79
CA LEU A 150 -3.31 4.13 6.19
C LEU A 150 -3.13 2.74 5.59
N LEU A 151 -4.10 1.89 5.88
CA LEU A 151 -4.38 0.64 5.18
C LEU A 151 -5.76 0.77 4.53
N VAL A 152 -5.83 0.52 3.23
CA VAL A 152 -7.01 0.80 2.41
C VAL A 152 -7.49 -0.47 1.72
N VAL A 153 -8.80 -0.69 1.77
CA VAL A 153 -9.52 -1.60 0.88
C VAL A 153 -10.47 -0.76 0.01
N GLU A 154 -10.31 -0.80 -1.30
CA GLU A 154 -11.24 -0.22 -2.26
C GLU A 154 -12.00 -1.32 -2.98
N ILE A 155 -13.32 -1.21 -3.07
CA ILE A 155 -14.14 -2.09 -3.90
C ILE A 155 -14.72 -1.28 -5.05
N ARG A 156 -14.24 -1.54 -6.26
CA ARG A 156 -14.69 -0.90 -7.50
C ARG A 156 -15.62 -1.85 -8.23
N VAL A 157 -16.82 -1.38 -8.54
CA VAL A 157 -17.84 -2.17 -9.20
C VAL A 157 -18.29 -1.46 -10.46
N GLN A 158 -18.25 -2.17 -11.57
CA GLN A 158 -18.88 -1.78 -12.82
C GLN A 158 -20.04 -2.74 -13.06
N ASN A 159 -21.27 -2.28 -12.97
CA ASN A 159 -22.46 -3.09 -13.25
C ASN A 159 -23.15 -2.57 -14.51
N SER A 160 -22.94 -3.25 -15.64
CA SER A 160 -23.60 -2.98 -16.92
C SER A 160 -24.85 -3.83 -17.14
N GLN A 161 -25.29 -4.59 -16.15
CA GLN A 161 -26.52 -5.40 -16.23
C GLN A 161 -27.77 -4.54 -16.05
N ASP A 162 -28.92 -5.11 -16.40
CA ASP A 162 -30.25 -4.53 -16.13
C ASP A 162 -30.82 -4.94 -14.76
N LYS A 163 -30.04 -5.68 -13.95
CA LYS A 163 -30.38 -6.10 -12.59
C LYS A 163 -29.34 -5.61 -11.56
N PRO A 164 -29.73 -5.44 -10.28
CA PRO A 164 -28.78 -5.11 -9.23
C PRO A 164 -27.77 -6.25 -9.01
N LEU A 165 -26.50 -5.88 -8.79
CA LEU A 165 -25.44 -6.81 -8.42
C LEU A 165 -25.26 -6.82 -6.90
N LYS A 166 -25.12 -8.01 -6.32
CA LYS A 166 -24.95 -8.21 -4.88
C LYS A 166 -23.56 -8.76 -4.58
N VAL A 167 -22.77 -8.00 -3.82
CA VAL A 167 -21.42 -8.38 -3.40
C VAL A 167 -21.41 -8.55 -1.89
N GLY A 168 -21.20 -9.78 -1.41
CA GLY A 168 -21.07 -10.09 0.00
C GLY A 168 -19.65 -9.81 0.48
N LEU A 169 -19.53 -9.23 1.68
CA LEU A 169 -18.25 -8.94 2.33
C LEU A 169 -18.14 -9.75 3.61
N SER A 170 -17.07 -10.53 3.72
CA SER A 170 -16.71 -11.25 4.94
C SER A 170 -15.47 -10.63 5.57
N LYS A 171 -15.36 -10.67 6.90
CA LYS A 171 -14.30 -10.00 7.66
C LYS A 171 -13.60 -11.00 8.58
N THR A 172 -12.28 -10.99 8.61
CA THR A 172 -11.49 -11.87 9.48
C THR A 172 -10.59 -11.04 10.40
N HIS A 173 -11.09 -10.69 11.58
CA HIS A 173 -10.30 -9.93 12.59
C HIS A 173 -9.41 -10.85 13.46
N GLY A 174 -9.64 -12.16 13.37
CA GLY A 174 -8.99 -13.15 14.23
C GLY A 174 -9.38 -12.99 15.70
N ASN A 175 -8.58 -13.59 16.58
CA ASN A 175 -8.77 -13.49 18.03
C ASN A 175 -8.31 -12.11 18.55
N LYS A 176 -8.71 -11.77 19.78
CA LYS A 176 -8.17 -10.61 20.50
C LYS A 176 -6.64 -10.70 20.51
N SER A 177 -5.96 -9.57 20.33
CA SER A 177 -4.50 -9.52 20.43
C SER A 177 -4.06 -9.80 21.87
N GLU A 178 -3.08 -10.69 22.02
CA GLU A 178 -2.39 -10.94 23.30
C GLU A 178 -1.30 -9.87 23.55
N ASP A 179 -0.86 -9.19 22.50
CA ASP A 179 0.22 -8.21 22.53
C ASP A 179 -0.23 -6.81 22.89
N LEU A 180 -1.52 -6.51 22.73
CA LEU A 180 -2.09 -5.17 22.89
C LEU A 180 -3.35 -5.22 23.75
N ASP A 181 -3.33 -4.48 24.86
CA ASP A 181 -4.50 -4.31 25.71
C ASP A 181 -5.43 -3.24 25.15
N PHE A 182 -6.15 -3.60 24.08
CA PHE A 182 -7.10 -2.72 23.41
C PHE A 182 -8.39 -2.54 24.20
N THR A 183 -8.84 -1.29 24.25
CA THR A 183 -10.17 -0.87 24.69
C THR A 183 -10.91 -0.23 23.51
N GLU A 184 -12.11 -0.71 23.23
CA GLU A 184 -13.01 -0.12 22.23
C GLU A 184 -13.47 1.26 22.69
N VAL A 185 -13.49 2.23 21.79
CA VAL A 185 -13.94 3.60 22.06
C VAL A 185 -15.47 3.65 21.95
N PRO A 186 -16.20 4.06 23.01
CA PRO A 186 -17.63 4.19 22.95
C PRO A 186 -18.08 5.17 21.86
N LYS A 187 -19.21 4.88 21.21
CA LYS A 187 -19.74 5.75 20.14
C LYS A 187 -20.00 7.19 20.58
N SER A 188 -20.30 7.41 21.86
CA SER A 188 -20.50 8.74 22.46
C SER A 188 -19.22 9.58 22.53
N GLU A 189 -18.05 8.94 22.46
CA GLU A 189 -16.73 9.60 22.51
C GLU A 189 -16.14 9.83 21.12
N LEU A 190 -16.77 9.28 20.06
CA LEU A 190 -16.35 9.52 18.68
C LEU A 190 -16.69 10.95 18.25
N PRO A 191 -15.88 11.58 17.37
CA PRO A 191 -16.18 12.92 16.86
C PRO A 191 -17.56 12.98 16.17
N PRO A 192 -18.30 14.10 16.26
CA PRO A 192 -19.58 14.26 15.58
C PRO A 192 -19.49 13.95 14.08
N GLY A 193 -20.46 13.21 13.54
CA GLY A 193 -20.46 12.78 12.13
C GLY A 193 -19.64 11.50 11.86
N SER A 194 -19.12 10.84 12.90
CA SER A 194 -18.33 9.59 12.78
C SER A 194 -19.16 8.32 13.03
N SER A 195 -20.46 8.33 12.70
CA SER A 195 -21.37 7.20 12.99
C SER A 195 -20.97 5.89 12.29
N ASP A 196 -20.25 6.01 11.18
CA ASP A 196 -19.77 4.91 10.36
C ASP A 196 -18.33 4.50 10.70
N LEU A 197 -17.78 5.03 11.79
CA LEU A 197 -16.44 4.69 12.27
C LEU A 197 -16.50 3.83 13.53
N GLU A 198 -15.49 2.99 13.66
CA GLU A 198 -15.15 2.25 14.88
C GLU A 198 -13.71 2.61 15.26
N ALA A 199 -13.41 2.58 16.55
CA ALA A 199 -12.09 2.95 17.04
C ALA A 199 -11.73 2.15 18.30
N LYS A 200 -10.45 1.83 18.43
CA LYS A 200 -9.88 1.22 19.62
C LYS A 200 -8.53 1.83 19.92
N TYR A 201 -8.18 1.84 21.20
CA TYR A 201 -6.89 2.33 21.67
C TYR A 201 -6.37 1.42 22.78
N GLY A 202 -5.06 1.22 22.84
CA GLY A 202 -4.45 0.34 23.82
C GLY A 202 -2.94 0.50 23.86
N PHE A 203 -2.29 -0.25 24.74
CA PHE A 203 -0.84 -0.26 24.90
C PHE A 203 -0.29 -1.68 24.79
N ILE A 204 0.96 -1.81 24.36
CA ILE A 204 1.65 -3.12 24.33
C ILE A 204 1.63 -3.78 25.70
N SER A 205 1.37 -5.08 25.80
CA SER A 205 1.21 -5.78 27.08
C SER A 205 2.50 -5.81 27.90
N THR A 206 3.62 -6.12 27.24
CA THR A 206 4.93 -6.31 27.85
C THR A 206 6.00 -5.54 27.07
N THR A 207 6.73 -4.66 27.75
CA THR A 207 7.86 -3.91 27.17
C THR A 207 9.11 -4.76 27.07
N GLU A 208 9.90 -4.55 26.02
CA GLU A 208 11.18 -5.25 25.77
C GLU A 208 12.15 -5.10 26.95
N GLU A 209 12.22 -3.88 27.50
CA GLU A 209 13.05 -3.53 28.65
C GLU A 209 12.20 -3.26 29.90
N ALA A 210 12.75 -3.59 31.08
CA ALA A 210 12.04 -3.59 32.36
C ALA A 210 11.32 -2.27 32.69
N ASN A 211 11.91 -1.15 32.29
CA ASN A 211 11.51 0.20 32.70
C ASN A 211 11.18 1.11 31.52
N SER A 212 10.98 0.55 30.32
CA SER A 212 10.59 1.34 29.15
C SER A 212 9.12 1.76 29.23
N GLU A 213 8.80 2.87 28.58
CA GLU A 213 7.41 3.28 28.38
C GLU A 213 6.70 2.29 27.46
N ARG A 214 5.41 2.03 27.75
CA ARG A 214 4.57 1.20 26.89
C ARG A 214 4.21 2.01 25.65
N VAL A 215 4.45 1.43 24.48
CA VAL A 215 3.97 2.01 23.22
C VAL A 215 2.45 1.88 23.14
N GLY A 216 1.77 3.01 22.95
CA GLY A 216 0.34 3.07 22.69
C GLY A 216 0.05 2.96 21.20
N VAL A 217 -1.08 2.33 20.85
CA VAL A 217 -1.57 2.18 19.47
C VAL A 217 -3.04 2.59 19.42
N ALA A 218 -3.39 3.49 18.50
CA ALA A 218 -4.77 3.81 18.17
C ALA A 218 -5.11 3.32 16.77
N VAL A 219 -6.30 2.75 16.61
CA VAL A 219 -6.82 2.26 15.34
C VAL A 219 -8.21 2.86 15.14
N VAL A 220 -8.44 3.51 14.01
CA VAL A 220 -9.74 4.05 13.58
C VAL A 220 -10.05 3.47 12.21
N TRP A 221 -11.23 2.88 12.01
CA TRP A 221 -11.59 2.25 10.74
C TRP A 221 -13.04 2.49 10.33
N SER A 222 -13.28 2.40 9.03
CA SER A 222 -14.63 2.44 8.45
C SER A 222 -15.39 1.14 8.78
N LYS A 223 -16.65 1.26 9.17
CA LYS A 223 -17.55 0.12 9.31
C LYS A 223 -17.77 -0.55 7.96
N VAL A 224 -17.59 -1.87 7.94
CA VAL A 224 -17.76 -2.70 6.74
C VAL A 224 -19.10 -3.45 6.82
N PRO A 225 -20.04 -3.21 5.89
CA PRO A 225 -21.31 -3.92 5.82
C PRO A 225 -21.10 -5.36 5.33
N GLU A 226 -22.06 -6.26 5.57
CA GLU A 226 -22.01 -7.64 5.08
C GLU A 226 -22.38 -7.78 3.59
N LEU A 227 -23.10 -6.78 3.04
CA LEU A 227 -23.63 -6.81 1.69
C LEU A 227 -23.59 -5.42 1.05
N LEU A 228 -23.06 -5.36 -0.17
CA LEU A 228 -23.17 -4.22 -1.07
C LEU A 228 -24.18 -4.53 -2.18
N VAL A 229 -25.08 -3.58 -2.45
CA VAL A 229 -26.08 -3.67 -3.53
C VAL A 229 -25.80 -2.57 -4.55
N ILE A 230 -25.33 -2.96 -5.73
CA ILE A 230 -24.93 -2.06 -6.79
C ILE A 230 -26.04 -2.00 -7.84
N GLN A 231 -26.51 -0.78 -8.11
CA GLN A 231 -27.63 -0.55 -9.00
C GLN A 231 -27.29 -0.90 -10.47
N PRO A 232 -28.29 -1.27 -11.29
CA PRO A 232 -28.11 -1.50 -12.72
C PRO A 232 -27.46 -0.30 -13.42
N LYS A 233 -26.62 -0.56 -14.43
CA LYS A 233 -25.96 0.47 -15.25
C LYS A 233 -25.21 1.54 -14.43
N THR A 234 -24.58 1.15 -13.32
CA THR A 234 -23.80 2.07 -12.48
C THR A 234 -22.38 1.60 -12.26
N ASN A 235 -21.50 2.58 -12.08
CA ASN A 235 -20.15 2.39 -11.57
C ASN A 235 -20.11 2.96 -10.15
N GLN A 236 -19.66 2.16 -9.19
CA GLN A 236 -19.57 2.57 -7.79
C GLN A 236 -18.22 2.18 -7.20
N THR A 237 -17.71 2.99 -6.29
CA THR A 237 -16.49 2.70 -5.54
C THR A 237 -16.77 2.85 -4.06
N PHE A 238 -16.44 1.83 -3.29
CA PHE A 238 -16.58 1.79 -1.84
C PHE A 238 -15.19 1.81 -1.21
N TYR A 239 -15.02 2.60 -0.15
CA TYR A 239 -13.75 2.77 0.54
C TYR A 239 -13.88 2.29 1.99
N PHE A 240 -13.05 1.33 2.36
CA PHE A 240 -12.87 0.90 3.75
C PHE A 240 -11.44 1.23 4.17
N VAL A 241 -11.32 2.30 4.95
CA VAL A 241 -10.03 2.85 5.36
C VAL A 241 -9.80 2.52 6.81
N THR A 242 -8.57 2.13 7.13
CA THR A 242 -8.06 1.98 8.49
C THR A 242 -6.89 2.93 8.68
N ALA A 243 -6.95 3.77 9.70
CA ALA A 243 -5.86 4.60 10.17
C ALA A 243 -5.27 4.00 11.45
N ILE A 244 -3.95 3.79 11.47
CA ILE A 244 -3.21 3.27 12.62
C ILE A 244 -2.10 4.25 12.97
N VAL A 245 -2.03 4.64 14.23
CA VAL A 245 -0.95 5.49 14.77
C VAL A 245 -0.41 4.90 16.06
N SER A 246 0.78 5.33 16.45
CA SER A 246 1.41 4.94 17.71
C SER A 246 1.91 6.16 18.49
N THR A 247 2.18 5.97 19.77
CA THR A 247 2.83 7.01 20.60
C THR A 247 4.25 7.33 20.14
N LEU A 248 4.87 6.50 19.29
CA LEU A 248 6.21 6.74 18.76
C LEU A 248 6.25 7.79 17.64
N ASN A 249 5.13 7.95 16.92
CA ASN A 249 5.07 8.84 15.75
C ASN A 249 4.02 9.96 15.87
N THR A 250 3.26 10.01 16.98
CA THR A 250 2.23 11.03 17.19
C THR A 250 2.19 11.50 18.65
N VAL A 251 1.77 12.75 18.86
CA VAL A 251 1.63 13.35 20.20
C VAL A 251 0.27 13.00 20.83
N GLY A 252 -0.76 12.79 20.02
CA GLY A 252 -2.11 12.40 20.46
C GLY A 252 -2.63 11.21 19.68
N ASN A 253 -2.95 10.11 20.34
CA ASN A 253 -3.13 8.83 19.65
C ASN A 253 -4.48 8.76 18.89
N LEU A 254 -5.61 8.87 19.58
CA LEU A 254 -6.92 8.76 18.92
C LEU A 254 -7.21 9.92 17.98
N GLU A 255 -6.90 11.15 18.39
CA GLU A 255 -7.11 12.35 17.56
C GLU A 255 -6.32 12.30 16.25
N SER A 256 -5.05 11.89 16.30
CA SER A 256 -4.23 11.73 15.09
C SER A 256 -4.79 10.64 14.18
N ALA A 257 -5.24 9.51 14.73
CA ALA A 257 -5.87 8.45 13.94
C ALA A 257 -7.15 8.93 13.24
N PHE A 258 -8.00 9.70 13.92
CA PHE A 258 -9.18 10.32 13.30
C PHE A 258 -8.79 11.32 12.21
N SER A 259 -7.77 12.13 12.44
CA SER A 259 -7.28 13.10 11.45
C SER A 259 -6.79 12.40 10.18
N CYS A 260 -5.97 11.35 10.32
CA CYS A 260 -5.50 10.53 9.20
C CYS A 260 -6.66 9.87 8.44
N HIS A 261 -7.63 9.31 9.15
CA HIS A 261 -8.82 8.70 8.53
C HIS A 261 -9.64 9.75 7.75
N LYS A 262 -9.86 10.92 8.35
CA LYS A 262 -10.57 12.04 7.70
C LYS A 262 -9.85 12.52 6.44
N GLU A 263 -8.53 12.66 6.49
CA GLU A 263 -7.71 13.01 5.32
C GLU A 263 -7.88 12.00 4.19
N ALA A 264 -7.85 10.71 4.51
CA ALA A 264 -8.09 9.65 3.53
C ALA A 264 -9.46 9.76 2.86
N LEU A 265 -10.53 10.01 3.63
CA LEU A 265 -11.88 10.16 3.10
C LEU A 265 -12.03 11.42 2.22
N MET A 266 -11.39 12.52 2.59
CA MET A 266 -11.36 13.73 1.76
C MET A 266 -10.68 13.45 0.41
N LEU A 267 -9.55 12.75 0.44
CA LEU A 267 -8.81 12.39 -0.77
C LEU A 267 -9.57 11.36 -1.62
N ALA A 268 -10.24 10.38 -1.01
CA ALA A 268 -11.11 9.41 -1.69
C ALA A 268 -12.29 10.10 -2.38
N LYS A 269 -12.93 11.07 -1.73
CA LYS A 269 -14.02 11.87 -2.31
C LYS A 269 -13.56 12.69 -3.52
N ALA A 270 -12.31 13.13 -3.52
CA ALA A 270 -11.69 13.80 -4.67
C ALA A 270 -11.22 12.82 -5.77
N GLY A 271 -11.38 11.50 -5.57
CA GLY A 271 -10.90 10.46 -6.49
C GLY A 271 -9.38 10.26 -6.50
N GLY A 272 -8.67 10.82 -5.50
CA GLY A 272 -7.21 10.91 -5.48
C GLY A 272 -6.50 9.86 -4.63
N LEU A 273 -7.22 8.98 -3.91
CA LEU A 273 -6.59 8.10 -2.90
C LEU A 273 -5.61 7.11 -3.55
N LEU A 274 -6.08 6.26 -4.48
CA LEU A 274 -5.19 5.37 -5.23
C LEU A 274 -4.15 6.16 -6.06
N ALA A 275 -4.55 7.27 -6.67
CA ALA A 275 -3.65 8.07 -7.52
C ALA A 275 -2.43 8.56 -6.72
N ALA A 276 -2.66 9.18 -5.55
CA ALA A 276 -1.59 9.66 -4.67
C ALA A 276 -0.72 8.52 -4.11
N HIS A 277 -1.29 7.34 -3.87
CA HIS A 277 -0.53 6.15 -3.49
C HIS A 277 0.41 5.71 -4.63
N THR A 278 -0.12 5.56 -5.83
CA THR A 278 0.64 5.07 -6.99
C THR A 278 1.67 6.06 -7.51
N GLU A 279 1.40 7.36 -7.40
CA GLU A 279 2.36 8.44 -7.68
C GLU A 279 3.57 8.36 -6.75
N ALA A 280 3.35 8.21 -5.44
CA ALA A 280 4.44 8.06 -4.47
C ALA A 280 5.27 6.78 -4.68
N TRP A 281 4.65 5.71 -5.19
CA TRP A 281 5.39 4.52 -5.63
C TRP A 281 6.19 4.77 -6.91
N ALA A 282 5.61 5.47 -7.90
CA ALA A 282 6.30 5.81 -9.14
C ALA A 282 7.56 6.66 -8.88
N GLU A 283 7.48 7.64 -7.97
CA GLU A 283 8.62 8.44 -7.53
C GLU A 283 9.75 7.57 -6.93
N LEU A 284 9.39 6.58 -6.11
CA LEU A 284 10.34 5.66 -5.50
C LEU A 284 11.01 4.78 -6.56
N TRP A 285 10.23 4.21 -7.48
CA TRP A 285 10.74 3.39 -8.58
C TRP A 285 11.61 4.19 -9.54
N GLN A 286 11.33 5.46 -9.77
CA GLN A 286 12.18 6.33 -10.59
C GLN A 286 13.58 6.51 -9.98
N GLN A 287 13.69 6.52 -8.64
CA GLN A 287 14.95 6.73 -7.93
C GLN A 287 15.74 5.44 -7.68
N SER A 288 15.06 4.29 -7.65
CA SER A 288 15.64 3.02 -7.16
C SER A 288 15.41 1.81 -8.07
N GLY A 289 14.61 1.97 -9.13
CA GLY A 289 14.22 0.91 -10.04
C GLY A 289 15.38 0.39 -10.88
N ILE A 290 15.30 -0.89 -11.22
CA ILE A 290 16.22 -1.56 -12.14
C ILE A 290 15.41 -2.01 -13.35
N GLU A 291 15.79 -1.52 -14.53
CA GLU A 291 15.20 -1.94 -15.81
C GLU A 291 16.02 -3.08 -16.40
N ILE A 292 15.33 -4.14 -16.84
CA ILE A 292 15.93 -5.32 -17.45
C ILE A 292 15.23 -5.56 -18.77
N GLU A 293 15.98 -5.46 -19.85
CA GLU A 293 15.50 -5.73 -21.21
C GLU A 293 15.89 -7.15 -21.65
N GLY A 294 15.06 -7.78 -22.49
CA GLY A 294 15.39 -9.05 -23.13
C GLY A 294 15.18 -10.33 -22.29
N ASP A 295 14.99 -10.22 -20.98
CA ASP A 295 14.64 -11.35 -20.11
C ASP A 295 13.49 -11.00 -19.14
N PHE A 296 12.27 -11.41 -19.51
CA PHE A 296 11.07 -11.18 -18.73
C PHE A 296 11.10 -11.84 -17.34
N LYS A 297 11.63 -13.06 -17.23
CA LYS A 297 11.63 -13.79 -15.96
C LYS A 297 12.62 -13.16 -14.99
N LEU A 298 13.79 -12.75 -15.49
CA LEU A 298 14.77 -12.03 -14.70
C LEU A 298 14.22 -10.67 -14.26
N ALA A 299 13.59 -9.90 -15.18
CA ALA A 299 12.93 -8.64 -14.87
C ALA A 299 11.92 -8.81 -13.74
N GLN A 300 11.03 -9.81 -13.87
CA GLN A 300 10.01 -10.11 -12.87
C GLN A 300 10.62 -10.52 -11.52
N ALA A 301 11.65 -11.38 -11.50
CA ALA A 301 12.32 -11.78 -10.26
C ALA A 301 12.99 -10.58 -9.55
N VAL A 302 13.61 -9.68 -10.31
CA VAL A 302 14.26 -8.48 -9.77
C VAL A 302 13.23 -7.48 -9.25
N HIS A 303 12.17 -7.20 -10.01
CA HIS A 303 11.08 -6.31 -9.56
C HIS A 303 10.39 -6.85 -8.32
N GLY A 304 10.10 -8.14 -8.28
CA GLY A 304 9.56 -8.80 -7.09
C GLY A 304 10.48 -8.64 -5.89
N SER A 305 11.77 -8.97 -6.03
CA SER A 305 12.75 -8.88 -4.92
C SER A 305 12.93 -7.45 -4.41
N LEU A 306 13.01 -6.48 -5.33
CA LEU A 306 13.22 -5.08 -5.00
C LEU A 306 12.00 -4.49 -4.27
N TYR A 307 10.78 -4.86 -4.65
CA TYR A 307 9.56 -4.47 -3.93
C TYR A 307 9.60 -4.82 -2.45
N TYR A 308 10.05 -6.04 -2.10
CA TYR A 308 10.18 -6.47 -0.70
C TYR A 308 11.23 -5.69 0.09
N THR A 309 12.18 -5.05 -0.60
CA THR A 309 13.22 -4.20 -0.01
C THR A 309 12.78 -2.74 0.12
N LEU A 310 12.01 -2.24 -0.86
CA LEU A 310 11.56 -0.86 -0.94
C LEU A 310 10.34 -0.55 -0.08
N ARG A 311 9.51 -1.57 0.16
CA ARG A 311 8.24 -1.41 0.86
C ARG A 311 8.42 -0.91 2.28
#